data_AF-A0A954E0W0-F1
#
_entry.id   AF-A0A954E0W0-F1
#
_cell.length_a   1.000
_cell.length_b   1.000
_cell.length_c   1.000
_cell.angle_alpha   90.00
_cell.angle_beta   90.00
_cell.angle_gamma   90.00
#
_symmetry.space_group_name_H-M   'P 1'
#
loop_
_entity.id
_entity.type
_entity.pdbx_description
1 polymer ?
#
loop_
_entity_poly.entity_id
_entity_poly.type
_entity_poly.pdbx_seq_one_letter_code
_entity_poly.pdbx_strand_id
1 'polypeptide(L)' 'MSEYTVDSYEIKPVEGDDQIEVIIHASDGNKWEYGIPFSRSTGRYTFEEIDVLAVDFGDDFADELTEKLDELVASICQG' A
#
# COMPACT_ATOMS: atom_id res chain seq x y z
N MET A 1 -17.12 10.23 7.49
CA MET A 1 -16.46 9.52 8.60
C MET A 1 -17.04 8.14 8.59
N SER A 2 -16.43 7.28 7.79
CA SER A 2 -16.88 5.91 7.65
C SER A 2 -16.59 5.18 8.96
N GLU A 3 -17.50 4.33 9.44
CA GLU A 3 -17.46 3.74 10.80
C GLU A 3 -16.46 2.57 10.93
N TYR A 4 -15.42 2.53 10.10
CA TYR A 4 -14.48 1.41 10.04
C TYR A 4 -13.03 1.89 10.22
N THR A 5 -12.28 1.14 11.02
CA THR A 5 -10.85 1.35 11.28
C THR A 5 -10.05 0.22 10.64
N VAL A 6 -8.82 0.51 10.20
CA VAL A 6 -7.88 -0.53 9.76
C VAL A 6 -7.55 -1.43 10.95
N ASP A 7 -7.83 -2.72 10.83
CA ASP A 7 -7.48 -3.74 11.81
C ASP A 7 -6.08 -4.30 11.52
N SER A 8 -5.84 -4.61 10.24
CA SER A 8 -4.55 -5.07 9.74
C SER A 8 -4.36 -4.75 8.26
N TYR A 9 -3.11 -4.71 7.81
CA TYR A 9 -2.80 -4.59 6.40
C TYR A 9 -1.53 -5.37 6.06
N GLU A 10 -1.43 -5.78 4.81
CA GLU A 10 -0.29 -6.50 4.26
C GLU A 10 0.21 -5.78 3.01
N ILE A 11 1.53 -5.68 2.87
CA ILE A 11 2.18 -5.24 1.64
C ILE A 11 3.14 -6.34 1.18
N LYS A 12 3.09 -6.71 -0.10
CA LYS A 12 3.99 -7.73 -0.64
C LYS A 12 4.26 -7.53 -2.13
N PRO A 13 5.47 -7.83 -2.61
CA PRO A 13 5.74 -7.84 -4.04
C PRO A 13 4.99 -8.99 -4.72
N VAL A 14 4.52 -8.74 -5.93
CA VAL A 14 3.95 -9.79 -6.78
C VAL A 14 5.09 -10.52 -7.48
N GLU A 15 5.26 -11.81 -7.18
CA GLU A 15 6.32 -12.61 -7.77
C GLU A 15 6.20 -12.67 -9.30
N GLY A 16 7.27 -12.29 -10.00
CA GLY A 16 7.31 -12.26 -11.46
C GLY A 16 6.69 -11.02 -12.10
N ASP A 17 6.20 -10.06 -11.32
CA ASP A 17 5.61 -8.81 -11.82
C ASP A 17 6.29 -7.57 -11.19
N ASP A 18 6.08 -6.42 -11.82
CA ASP A 18 6.55 -5.10 -11.39
C ASP A 18 5.46 -4.39 -10.59
N GLN A 19 4.85 -5.13 -9.65
CA GLN A 19 3.75 -4.67 -8.82
C GLN A 19 3.92 -5.04 -7.35
N ILE A 20 3.36 -4.20 -6.48
CA ILE A 20 3.19 -4.46 -5.05
C ILE A 20 1.70 -4.60 -4.78
N GLU A 21 1.31 -5.68 -4.12
CA GLU A 21 -0.04 -5.87 -3.61
C GLU A 21 -0.15 -5.28 -2.21
N VAL A 22 -1.14 -4.41 -2.02
CA VAL A 22 -1.54 -3.86 -0.72
C VAL A 22 -2.92 -4.40 -0.38
N ILE A 23 -3.03 -5.06 0.77
CA ILE A 23 -4.27 -5.61 1.28
C ILE A 23 -4.61 -4.92 2.59
N ILE A 24 -5.81 -4.37 2.71
CA ILE A 24 -6.29 -3.72 3.93
C ILE A 24 -7.49 -4.49 4.44
N HIS A 25 -7.45 -4.88 5.71
CA HIS A 25 -8.55 -5.50 6.46
C HIS A 25 -9.11 -4.48 7.46
N ALA A 26 -10.40 -4.14 7.35
CA ALA A 26 -11.04 -3.27 8.31
C ALA A 26 -11.89 -4.03 9.34
N SER A 27 -12.21 -3.32 10.42
CA SER A 27 -12.97 -3.81 11.57
C SER A 27 -14.39 -4.31 11.25
N ASP A 28 -14.98 -3.86 10.14
CA ASP A 28 -16.31 -4.27 9.69
C ASP A 28 -16.30 -5.55 8.82
N GLY A 29 -15.12 -6.13 8.60
CA GLY A 29 -14.92 -7.30 7.75
C GLY A 29 -14.74 -6.96 6.27
N ASN A 30 -14.74 -5.68 5.90
CA ASN A 30 -14.39 -5.28 4.55
C ASN A 30 -12.89 -5.46 4.28
N LYS A 31 -12.59 -5.76 3.01
CA LYS A 31 -11.23 -5.96 2.51
C LYS A 31 -11.05 -5.09 1.26
N TRP A 32 -9.94 -4.37 1.19
CA TRP A 32 -9.52 -3.64 0.00
C TRP A 32 -8.19 -4.21 -0.50
N GLU A 33 -8.05 -4.27 -1.82
CA GLU A 33 -6.88 -4.83 -2.49
C GLU A 33 -6.45 -3.85 -3.59
N TYR A 34 -5.20 -3.41 -3.54
CA TYR A 34 -4.62 -2.47 -4.50
C TYR A 34 -3.36 -3.07 -5.10
N GLY A 35 -3.20 -2.92 -6.41
CA GLY A 35 -1.98 -3.26 -7.14
C GLY A 35 -1.22 -1.98 -7.50
N ILE A 36 -0.06 -1.80 -6.91
CA ILE A 36 0.78 -0.60 -7.09
C ILE A 36 1.90 -0.93 -8.07
N PRO A 37 1.88 -0.38 -9.30
CA PRO A 37 2.97 -0.56 -10.24
C PRO A 37 4.22 0.18 -9.76
N PHE A 38 5.38 -0.46 -9.87
CA PHE A 38 6.68 0.14 -9.57
C PHE A 38 7.71 -0.17 -10.65
N SER A 39 8.75 0.65 -10.75
CA SER A 39 9.85 0.47 -11.71
C SER A 39 11.06 -0.11 -11.00
N ARG A 40 11.40 -1.37 -11.27
CA ARG A 40 12.62 -2.01 -10.73
C ARG A 40 13.91 -1.27 -11.07
N SER A 41 13.96 -0.64 -12.25
CA SER A 41 15.16 0.08 -12.69
C SER A 41 15.38 1.41 -11.97
N THR A 42 14.32 2.02 -11.43
CA THR A 42 14.40 3.37 -10.83
C THR A 42 13.96 3.42 -9.37
N GLY A 43 13.33 2.38 -8.84
CA GLY A 43 12.76 2.35 -7.50
C GLY A 43 11.59 3.30 -7.31
N ARG A 44 10.92 3.72 -8.39
CA ARG A 44 9.76 4.63 -8.32
C ARG A 44 8.47 3.86 -8.48
N TYR A 45 7.45 4.21 -7.72
CA TYR A 45 6.09 3.71 -7.87
C TYR A 45 5.09 4.86 -8.01
N THR A 46 3.85 4.54 -8.34
CA THR A 46 2.75 5.49 -8.37
C THR A 46 1.55 4.85 -7.71
N PHE A 47 1.03 5.49 -6.66
CA PHE A 47 -0.15 5.03 -5.94
C PHE A 47 -1.18 6.16 -5.91
N GLU A 48 -2.13 6.15 -6.85
CA GLU A 48 -3.11 7.23 -6.99
C GLU A 48 -4.20 7.18 -5.91
N GLU A 49 -4.44 6.00 -5.36
CA GLU A 49 -5.47 5.75 -4.36
C GLU A 49 -5.02 6.10 -2.93
N ILE A 50 -3.75 6.48 -2.72
CA ILE A 50 -3.25 6.84 -1.38
C ILE A 50 -4.03 8.01 -0.77
N ASP A 51 -4.42 8.99 -1.58
CA ASP A 51 -5.24 10.13 -1.15
C ASP A 51 -6.65 9.68 -0.72
N VAL A 52 -7.19 8.65 -1.37
CA VAL A 52 -8.48 8.06 -1.00
C VAL A 52 -8.36 7.31 0.33
N LEU A 53 -7.26 6.58 0.53
CA LEU A 53 -6.96 5.92 1.80
C LEU A 53 -6.78 6.91 2.94
N ALA A 54 -6.16 8.06 2.70
CA ALA A 54 -6.04 9.12 3.70
C ALA A 54 -7.43 9.65 4.10
N VAL A 55 -8.35 9.80 3.15
CA VAL A 55 -9.73 10.23 3.42
C VAL A 55 -10.54 9.17 4.18
N ASP A 56 -10.37 7.90 3.82
CA ASP A 56 -11.15 6.79 4.39
C ASP A 56 -10.62 6.29 5.74
N PHE A 57 -9.30 6.22 5.90
CA PHE A 57 -8.62 5.61 7.05
C PHE A 57 -7.77 6.59 7.87
N GLY A 58 -7.55 7.81 7.36
CA GLY A 58 -6.79 8.88 8.02
C GLY A 58 -5.38 9.05 7.45
N ASP A 59 -4.87 10.29 7.53
CA ASP A 59 -3.53 10.66 7.06
C ASP A 59 -2.42 9.85 7.74
N ASP A 60 -2.54 9.57 9.05
CA ASP A 60 -1.54 8.79 9.80
C ASP A 60 -1.33 7.39 9.19
N PHE A 61 -2.41 6.74 8.72
CA PHE A 61 -2.33 5.43 8.08
C PHE A 61 -1.71 5.53 6.68
N ALA A 62 -2.09 6.54 5.91
CA ALA A 62 -1.56 6.76 4.57
C ALA A 62 -0.05 7.08 4.59
N ASP A 63 0.40 7.86 5.56
CA ASP A 63 1.82 8.15 5.77
C ASP A 63 2.60 6.88 6.14
N GLU A 64 2.11 6.09 7.11
CA GLU A 64 2.74 4.82 7.51
C GLU A 64 2.83 3.84 6.34
N LEU A 65 1.75 3.71 5.55
CA LEU A 65 1.71 2.83 4.39
C LEU A 65 2.74 3.28 3.33
N THR A 66 2.85 4.59 3.10
CA THR A 66 3.80 5.18 2.15
C THR A 66 5.24 4.88 2.56
N GLU A 67 5.58 5.06 3.84
CA GLU A 67 6.91 4.74 4.36
C GLU A 67 7.27 3.26 4.14
N LYS A 68 6.33 2.35 4.41
CA LYS A 68 6.56 0.91 4.18
C LYS A 68 6.66 0.54 2.71
N LEU A 69 5.92 1.21 1.82
CA LEU A 69 6.05 1.03 0.37
C LEU A 69 7.43 1.49 -0.11
N ASP A 70 7.91 2.63 0.38
CA ASP A 70 9.25 3.14 0.07
C ASP A 70 10.34 2.13 0.51
N GLU A 71 10.25 1.63 1.75
CA GLU A 71 11.17 0.61 2.26
C GLU A 71 11.14 -0.68 1.44
N LEU A 72 9.94 -1.16 1.09
CA LEU A 72 9.77 -2.37 0.31
C LEU A 72 10.34 -2.21 -1.11
N VAL A 73 9.99 -1.12 -1.81
CA VAL A 73 10.50 -0.84 -3.15
C VAL A 73 12.03 -0.70 -3.13
N ALA A 74 12.59 -0.01 -2.14
CA ALA A 74 14.02 0.11 -1.96
C ALA A 74 14.68 -1.26 -1.75
N SER A 75 14.10 -2.12 -0.92
CA SER A 75 14.60 -3.48 -0.68
C SER A 75 14.56 -4.35 -1.95
N ILE A 76 13.52 -4.22 -2.78
CA ILE A 76 13.39 -5.00 -4.01
C ILE A 76 14.39 -4.52 -5.07
N CYS A 77 14.60 -3.21 -5.18
CA CYS A 77 15.45 -2.62 -6.22
C CYS A 77 16.95 -2.64 -5.89
N GLN A 78 17.33 -2.86 -4.63
CA GLN A 78 18.73 -3.02 -4.21
C GLN A 78 19.23 -4.48 -4.31
N GLY A 79 18.39 -5.40 -4.80
CA GLY A 79 18.73 -6.80 -5.05
C GLY A 79 19.50 -7.07 -6.35
#